data_AF-A0A928QBS6-F1
#
_entry.id   AF-A0A928QBS6-F1
#
_cell.length_a   1.000
_cell.length_b   1.000
_cell.length_c   1.000
_cell.angle_alpha   90.00
_cell.angle_beta   90.00
_cell.angle_gamma   90.00
#
_symmetry.space_group_name_H-M   'P 1'
#
loop_
_entity.id
_entity.type
_entity.pdbx_description
1 polymer ?
#
loop_
_entity_poly.entity_id
_entity_poly.type
_entity_poly.pdbx_seq_one_letter_code
_entity_poly.pdbx_strand_id
1 'polypeptide(L)'
;MGGLQFKSPAKTAQSWQGKDDYPGVDDYVDINMHEGDILYRGEPNGTEYFTTLDAVESSNRNATTLFEGLQVKPHPVHGFRGQVSGYRFTQTVTVGYGQALANPQFGPGGLDQFYVPNVQKLIDKGILVLVDTIDLVK
;
A
#
# COMPACT_ATOMS: atom_id res chain seq x y z
N MET A 1 -22.74 -0.95 15.24
CA MET A 1 -22.03 0.14 14.53
C MET A 1 -21.85 -0.29 13.10
N GLY A 2 -22.50 0.38 12.14
CA GLY A 2 -22.48 0.00 10.72
C GLY A 2 -21.22 0.52 10.04
N GLY A 3 -20.28 -0.37 9.74
CA GLY A 3 -19.10 -0.05 8.93
C GLY A 3 -19.51 0.30 7.49
N LEU A 4 -18.73 1.15 6.83
CA LEU A 4 -18.86 1.43 5.41
C LEU A 4 -18.54 0.15 4.63
N GLN A 5 -19.56 -0.54 4.12
CA GLN A 5 -19.40 -1.73 3.27
C GLN A 5 -19.04 -1.29 1.84
N PHE A 6 -17.75 -1.31 1.51
CA PHE A 6 -17.30 -1.19 0.13
C PHE A 6 -17.49 -2.53 -0.59
N LYS A 7 -17.62 -2.52 -1.93
CA LYS A 7 -17.32 -3.73 -2.72
C LYS A 7 -15.96 -4.26 -2.26
N SER A 8 -15.83 -5.59 -2.12
CA SER A 8 -14.61 -6.28 -1.66
C SER A 8 -13.33 -5.55 -2.11
N PRO A 9 -12.60 -4.92 -1.19
CA PRO A 9 -11.32 -4.27 -1.49
C PRO A 9 -10.33 -5.20 -2.18
N ALA A 10 -10.25 -6.47 -1.76
CA ALA A 10 -9.45 -7.50 -2.40
C ALA A 10 -9.78 -7.67 -3.88
N LYS A 11 -11.06 -7.84 -4.22
CA LYS A 11 -11.50 -7.95 -5.62
C LYS A 11 -11.20 -6.69 -6.43
N THR A 12 -11.22 -5.53 -5.77
CA THR A 12 -10.89 -4.26 -6.43
C THR A 12 -9.39 -4.20 -6.74
N ALA A 13 -8.53 -4.54 -5.77
CA ALA A 13 -7.08 -4.63 -5.96
C ALA A 13 -6.73 -5.57 -7.13
N GLN A 14 -7.32 -6.78 -7.12
CA GLN A 14 -7.14 -7.76 -8.20
C GLN A 14 -7.58 -7.23 -9.57
N SER A 15 -8.68 -6.47 -9.63
CA SER A 15 -9.19 -5.91 -10.89
C SER A 15 -8.28 -4.83 -11.53
N TRP A 16 -7.35 -4.27 -10.75
CA TRP A 16 -6.38 -3.29 -11.26
C TRP A 16 -5.15 -3.97 -11.85
N GLN A 17 -4.92 -5.23 -11.51
CA GLN A 17 -3.84 -6.06 -12.01
C GLN A 17 -4.31 -6.94 -13.18
N GLY A 18 -3.38 -7.70 -13.77
CA GLY A 18 -3.65 -8.59 -14.91
C GLY A 18 -3.64 -7.90 -16.28
N LYS A 19 -3.09 -6.68 -16.37
CA LYS A 19 -3.05 -5.87 -17.60
C LYS A 19 -1.86 -4.91 -17.62
N ASP A 20 -1.53 -4.44 -18.81
CA ASP A 20 -0.49 -3.43 -19.07
C ASP A 20 0.85 -3.80 -18.39
N ASP A 21 1.40 -2.90 -17.57
CA ASP A 21 2.66 -3.10 -16.86
C ASP A 21 2.60 -4.20 -15.78
N TYR A 22 1.40 -4.56 -15.31
CA TYR A 22 1.17 -5.51 -14.23
C TYR A 22 0.36 -6.73 -14.73
N PRO A 23 0.95 -7.61 -15.55
CA PRO A 23 0.27 -8.79 -16.11
C PRO A 23 -0.02 -9.88 -15.08
N GLY A 24 0.73 -9.93 -13.96
CA GLY A 24 0.46 -10.83 -12.86
C GLY A 24 -0.62 -10.30 -11.94
N VAL A 25 -1.38 -11.21 -11.32
CA VAL A 25 -2.42 -10.91 -10.33
C VAL A 25 -2.04 -11.56 -9.00
N ASP A 26 -1.79 -10.75 -7.98
CA ASP A 26 -1.57 -11.23 -6.61
C ASP A 26 -2.88 -11.75 -6.00
N ASP A 27 -2.74 -12.69 -5.07
CA ASP A 27 -3.85 -13.14 -4.25
C ASP A 27 -4.14 -12.12 -3.15
N TYR A 28 -5.42 -11.73 -3.06
CA TYR A 28 -5.90 -10.79 -2.05
C TYR A 28 -7.05 -11.38 -1.25
N VAL A 29 -7.08 -11.04 0.04
CA VAL A 29 -8.19 -11.31 0.96
C VAL A 29 -8.66 -10.03 1.63
N ASP A 30 -9.96 -9.94 1.92
CA ASP A 30 -10.50 -8.82 2.69
C ASP A 30 -10.18 -9.03 4.18
N ILE A 31 -9.55 -8.03 4.79
CA ILE A 31 -9.28 -7.98 6.23
C ILE A 31 -9.77 -6.65 6.80
N ASN A 32 -9.86 -6.56 8.12
CA ASN A 32 -10.20 -5.31 8.80
C ASN A 32 -8.96 -4.71 9.46
N MET A 33 -8.63 -3.47 9.10
CA MET A 33 -7.76 -2.63 9.92
C MET A 33 -8.62 -2.00 11.00
N HIS A 34 -8.16 -2.03 12.23
CA HIS A 34 -8.85 -1.54 13.41
C HIS A 34 -8.41 -0.12 13.78
N GLU A 35 -9.17 0.52 14.67
CA GLU A 35 -8.76 1.79 15.25
C GLU A 35 -7.40 1.64 15.95
N GLY A 36 -6.48 2.56 15.65
CA GLY A 36 -5.12 2.57 16.17
C GLY A 36 -4.08 1.92 15.24
N ASP A 37 -4.50 1.07 14.31
CA ASP A 37 -3.60 0.45 13.33
C ASP A 37 -2.98 1.52 12.42
N ILE A 38 -1.77 1.26 11.93
CA ILE A 38 -1.01 2.17 11.06
C ILE A 38 -0.52 1.41 9.83
N LEU A 39 -0.75 2.00 8.65
CA LEU A 39 -0.17 1.54 7.39
C LEU A 39 0.61 2.67 6.73
N TYR A 40 1.62 2.31 5.92
CA TYR A 40 2.56 3.22 5.30
C TYR A 40 2.35 3.30 3.79
N ARG A 41 2.23 4.52 3.27
CA ARG A 41 2.04 4.81 1.85
C ARG A 41 3.25 5.51 1.27
N GLY A 42 3.69 5.11 0.08
CA GLY A 42 4.74 5.83 -0.65
C GLY A 42 4.30 7.24 -1.04
N GLU A 43 5.12 8.24 -0.76
CA GLU A 43 4.87 9.66 -1.02
C GLU A 43 6.05 10.34 -1.75
N PRO A 44 5.81 11.44 -2.49
CA PRO A 44 4.53 12.11 -2.72
C PRO A 44 3.63 11.37 -3.73
N ASN A 45 2.38 11.81 -3.84
CA ASN A 45 1.37 11.30 -4.77
C ASN A 45 1.12 9.80 -4.59
N GLY A 46 0.93 9.38 -3.33
CA GLY A 46 0.54 8.02 -3.00
C GLY A 46 -0.79 7.61 -3.63
N THR A 47 -0.92 6.33 -3.93
CA THR A 47 -2.15 5.71 -4.46
C THR A 47 -2.98 5.11 -3.31
N GLU A 48 -3.83 4.14 -3.62
CA GLU A 48 -4.57 3.31 -2.68
C GLU A 48 -3.73 2.20 -2.04
N TYR A 49 -2.46 2.05 -2.41
CA TYR A 49 -1.60 0.98 -1.92
C TYR A 49 -0.71 1.41 -0.76
N PHE A 50 -0.65 0.54 0.25
CA PHE A 50 0.11 0.71 1.48
C PHE A 50 0.91 -0.56 1.80
N THR A 51 1.81 -0.46 2.77
CA THR A 51 2.56 -1.56 3.38
C THR A 51 2.68 -1.34 4.90
N THR A 52 3.41 -2.21 5.60
CA THR A 52 3.63 -2.13 7.05
C THR A 52 4.89 -1.33 7.40
N LEU A 53 5.03 -0.91 8.66
CA LEU A 53 6.30 -0.36 9.16
C LEU A 53 7.41 -1.41 9.06
N ASP A 54 7.12 -2.67 9.39
CA ASP A 54 8.09 -3.76 9.34
C ASP A 54 8.65 -3.97 7.92
N ALA A 55 7.83 -3.81 6.87
CA ALA A 55 8.30 -3.84 5.48
C ALA A 55 9.25 -2.67 5.17
N VAL A 56 8.94 -1.47 5.66
CA VAL A 56 9.79 -0.28 5.50
C VAL A 56 11.14 -0.46 6.22
N GLU A 57 11.12 -0.93 7.47
CA GLU A 57 12.32 -1.12 8.28
C GLU A 57 13.18 -2.30 7.79
N SER A 58 12.56 -3.44 7.45
CA SER A 58 13.28 -4.61 6.90
C SER A 58 13.92 -4.33 5.54
N SER A 59 13.39 -3.35 4.80
CA SER A 59 14.02 -2.81 3.59
C SER A 59 15.20 -1.87 3.88
N ASN A 60 15.63 -1.76 5.14
CA ASN A 60 16.62 -0.80 5.63
C ASN A 60 16.27 0.65 5.27
N ARG A 61 14.96 0.95 5.15
CA ARG A 61 14.45 2.22 4.64
C ARG A 61 15.06 2.63 3.29
N ASN A 62 15.49 1.67 2.47
CA ASN A 62 16.01 1.93 1.14
C ASN A 62 14.86 1.90 0.12
N ALA A 63 14.75 2.95 -0.70
CA ALA A 63 13.66 3.08 -1.67
C ALA A 63 13.67 1.94 -2.69
N THR A 64 14.83 1.59 -3.24
CA THR A 64 14.95 0.50 -4.22
C THR A 64 14.52 -0.82 -3.59
N THR A 65 15.09 -1.19 -2.44
CA THR A 65 14.73 -2.45 -1.75
C THR A 65 13.25 -2.52 -1.41
N LEU A 66 12.67 -1.43 -0.88
CA LEU A 66 11.26 -1.39 -0.50
C LEU A 66 10.33 -1.54 -1.72
N PHE A 67 10.53 -0.73 -2.76
CA PHE A 67 9.61 -0.71 -3.89
C PHE A 67 9.79 -1.93 -4.81
N GLU A 68 10.98 -2.50 -4.91
CA GLU A 68 11.20 -3.79 -5.57
C GLU A 68 10.59 -4.96 -4.77
N GLY A 69 10.66 -4.91 -3.43
CA GLY A 69 9.96 -5.86 -2.55
C GLY A 69 8.43 -5.75 -2.62
N LEU A 70 7.91 -4.59 -3.05
CA LEU A 70 6.49 -4.37 -3.35
C LEU A 70 6.16 -4.54 -4.85
N GLN A 71 7.13 -4.93 -5.68
CA GLN A 71 7.03 -5.07 -7.14
C GLN A 71 6.43 -3.84 -7.84
N VAL A 72 6.77 -2.64 -7.38
CA VAL A 72 6.31 -1.38 -7.96
C VAL A 72 7.20 -1.01 -9.15
N LYS A 73 6.59 -0.66 -10.28
CA LYS A 73 7.33 -0.10 -11.41
C LYS A 73 7.93 1.27 -11.04
N PRO A 74 9.24 1.51 -11.22
CA PRO A 74 9.83 2.83 -10.98
C PRO A 74 9.28 3.85 -11.99
N HIS A 75 9.13 5.11 -11.55
CA HIS A 75 8.73 6.18 -12.46
C HIS A 75 9.84 6.43 -13.50
N PRO A 76 9.53 6.57 -14.80
CA PRO A 76 10.54 6.68 -15.86
C PRO A 76 11.50 7.87 -15.71
N VAL A 77 11.08 8.94 -15.05
CA VAL A 77 11.89 10.16 -14.85
C VAL A 77 12.35 10.31 -13.41
N HIS A 78 11.58 9.83 -12.44
CA HIS A 78 11.79 10.14 -11.01
C HIS A 78 12.30 8.94 -10.21
N GLY A 79 12.28 7.75 -10.80
CA GLY A 79 12.59 6.50 -10.12
C GLY A 79 11.57 6.20 -9.03
N PHE A 80 12.06 5.63 -7.94
CA PHE A 80 11.23 5.34 -6.77
C PHE A 80 10.95 6.59 -5.93
N ARG A 81 9.82 6.54 -5.21
CA ARG A 81 9.45 7.57 -4.24
C ARG A 81 10.49 7.64 -3.13
N GLY A 82 10.76 8.86 -2.65
CA GLY A 82 11.78 9.10 -1.62
C GLY A 82 11.25 9.07 -0.19
N GLN A 83 9.94 8.92 -0.01
CA GLN A 83 9.30 8.99 1.31
C GLN A 83 8.20 7.94 1.43
N VAL A 84 7.92 7.55 2.66
CA VAL A 84 6.66 6.90 3.05
C VAL A 84 6.02 7.67 4.19
N SER A 85 4.69 7.72 4.19
CA SER A 85 3.91 8.35 5.26
C SER A 85 3.03 7.32 5.96
N GLY A 86 3.09 7.32 7.29
CA GLY A 86 2.27 6.47 8.15
C GLY A 86 0.90 7.12 8.40
N TYR A 87 -0.16 6.38 8.11
CA TYR A 87 -1.54 6.79 8.34
C TYR A 87 -2.19 5.88 9.38
N ARG A 88 -2.62 6.48 10.49
CA ARG A 88 -3.36 5.79 11.54
C ARG A 88 -4.85 5.76 11.24
N PHE A 89 -5.46 4.59 11.38
CA PHE A 89 -6.90 4.41 11.30
C PHE A 89 -7.57 4.88 12.59
N THR A 90 -8.61 5.72 12.50
CA THR A 90 -9.39 6.19 13.68
C THR A 90 -10.68 5.40 13.90
N GLN A 91 -10.97 4.44 13.02
CA GLN A 91 -12.07 3.50 13.13
C GLN A 91 -11.79 2.29 12.24
N THR A 92 -12.53 1.19 12.43
CA THR A 92 -12.39 0.00 11.61
C THR A 92 -12.71 0.26 10.13
N VAL A 93 -11.82 -0.17 9.24
CA VAL A 93 -11.97 -0.10 7.77
C VAL A 93 -11.58 -1.44 7.16
N THR A 94 -12.43 -1.97 6.28
CA THR A 94 -12.10 -3.16 5.49
C THR A 94 -11.15 -2.78 4.35
N VAL A 95 -10.05 -3.51 4.22
CA VAL A 95 -8.99 -3.32 3.22
C VAL A 95 -8.69 -4.64 2.52
N GLY A 96 -8.04 -4.58 1.36
CA GLY A 96 -7.51 -5.77 0.69
C GLY A 96 -6.10 -6.00 1.20
N TYR A 97 -5.76 -7.23 1.55
CA TYR A 97 -4.40 -7.63 1.94
C TYR A 97 -3.89 -8.76 1.05
N GLY A 98 -2.63 -8.66 0.64
CA GLY A 98 -1.92 -9.66 -0.15
C GLY A 98 -0.41 -9.48 -0.02
N GLN A 99 0.35 -10.36 -0.68
CA GLN A 99 1.80 -10.23 -0.83
C GLN A 99 2.13 -9.97 -2.29
N ALA A 100 3.05 -9.04 -2.56
CA ALA A 100 3.49 -8.73 -3.91
C ALA A 100 4.37 -9.85 -4.46
N LEU A 101 3.82 -10.74 -5.28
CA LEU A 101 4.51 -11.91 -5.81
C LEU A 101 4.36 -12.06 -7.33
N ALA A 102 3.29 -11.52 -7.91
CA ALA A 102 2.88 -11.83 -9.28
C ALA A 102 3.64 -11.06 -10.37
N ASN A 103 4.41 -10.02 -10.02
CA ASN A 103 5.09 -9.14 -10.97
C ASN A 103 6.63 -9.13 -10.78
N PRO A 104 7.32 -10.27 -10.96
CA PRO A 104 8.76 -10.42 -10.68
C PRO A 104 9.67 -9.57 -11.57
N GLN A 105 9.14 -9.02 -12.67
CA GLN A 105 9.87 -8.08 -13.53
C GLN A 105 10.22 -6.75 -12.83
N PHE A 106 9.55 -6.43 -11.72
CA PHE A 106 9.79 -5.20 -10.94
C PHE A 106 10.53 -5.44 -9.62
N GLY A 107 10.97 -6.66 -9.34
CA GLY A 107 11.72 -6.98 -8.15
C GLY A 107 11.38 -8.34 -7.54
N PRO A 108 12.11 -8.72 -6.47
CA PRO A 108 11.94 -10.02 -5.84
C PRO A 108 10.57 -10.19 -5.17
N GLY A 109 9.86 -9.09 -4.88
CA GLY A 109 8.58 -9.15 -4.19
C GLY A 109 8.68 -9.62 -2.74
N GLY A 110 7.58 -10.14 -2.23
CA GLY A 110 7.47 -10.78 -0.92
C GLY A 110 7.08 -9.85 0.23
N LEU A 111 6.95 -8.54 0.01
CA LEU A 111 6.47 -7.62 1.02
C LEU A 111 4.93 -7.55 1.03
N ASP A 112 4.39 -7.32 2.23
CA ASP A 112 2.95 -7.17 2.44
C ASP A 112 2.42 -5.91 1.76
N GLN A 113 1.33 -6.06 1.01
CA GLN A 113 0.65 -5.00 0.28
C GLN A 113 -0.82 -4.91 0.72
N PHE A 114 -1.25 -3.69 0.98
CA PHE A 114 -2.62 -3.38 1.39
C PHE A 114 -3.26 -2.43 0.40
N TYR A 115 -4.46 -2.77 -0.08
CA TYR A 115 -5.31 -1.88 -0.85
C TYR A 115 -6.35 -1.24 0.08
N VAL A 116 -6.21 0.07 0.30
CA VAL A 116 -7.12 0.87 1.11
C VAL A 116 -8.01 1.70 0.18
N PRO A 117 -9.32 1.41 0.06
CA PRO A 117 -10.17 2.08 -0.90
C PRO A 117 -10.47 3.53 -0.50
N ASN A 118 -10.55 4.44 -1.49
CA ASN A 118 -10.97 5.83 -1.30
C ASN A 118 -10.10 6.64 -0.32
N VAL A 119 -8.77 6.45 -0.34
CA VAL A 119 -7.84 7.07 0.62
C VAL A 119 -8.09 8.55 0.85
N GLN A 120 -8.21 9.35 -0.21
CA GLN A 120 -8.41 10.80 -0.06
C GLN A 120 -9.68 11.11 0.75
N LYS A 121 -10.78 10.41 0.46
CA LYS A 121 -12.04 10.56 1.21
C LYS A 121 -11.90 10.13 2.67
N LEU A 122 -11.08 9.11 2.95
CA LEU A 122 -10.81 8.68 4.32
C LEU A 122 -9.96 9.71 5.07
N ILE A 123 -8.98 10.32 4.39
CA ILE A 123 -8.18 11.43 4.93
C ILE A 123 -9.08 12.65 5.21
N ASP A 124 -9.88 13.08 4.24
CA ASP A 124 -10.77 14.24 4.37
C ASP A 124 -11.78 14.10 5.52
N LYS A 125 -12.15 12.86 5.86
CA LYS A 125 -13.05 12.52 6.96
C LYS A 125 -12.34 12.32 8.31
N GLY A 126 -11.01 12.39 8.35
CA GLY A 126 -10.22 12.08 9.55
C GLY A 126 -10.25 10.60 9.94
N ILE A 127 -10.60 9.70 9.02
CA ILE A 127 -10.55 8.25 9.21
C ILE A 127 -9.12 7.73 9.07
N LEU A 128 -8.38 8.29 8.12
CA LEU A 128 -6.94 8.13 8.02
C LEU A 128 -6.27 9.43 8.44
N VAL A 129 -5.46 9.38 9.49
CA VAL A 129 -4.74 10.54 10.03
C VAL A 129 -3.25 10.31 9.82
N LEU A 130 -2.59 11.26 9.16
CA LEU A 130 -1.14 11.26 9.04
C LEU A 130 -0.52 11.34 10.44
N VAL A 131 0.36 10.41 10.77
CA VAL A 131 1.02 10.36 12.09
C VAL A 131 2.55 10.40 12.00
N ASP A 132 3.12 10.02 10.86
CA ASP A 132 4.57 10.01 10.66
C ASP A 132 4.94 10.10 9.17
N THR A 133 6.16 10.55 8.88
CA THR A 133 6.76 10.53 7.54
C THR A 133 8.24 10.11 7.67
N ILE A 134 8.62 9.09 6.92
CA ILE A 134 9.97 8.52 6.90
C ILE A 134 10.61 8.82 5.55
N ASP A 135 11.76 9.49 5.58
CA ASP A 135 12.63 9.63 4.41
C ASP A 135 13.33 8.30 4.11
N LEU A 136 13.30 7.89 2.86
CA LEU A 136 13.96 6.69 2.35
C LEU A 136 15.34 7.05 1.80
N VAL A 137 16.32 6.18 2.08
CA VAL A 137 17.64 6.21 1.46
C VAL A 137 17.51 5.84 -0.02
N LYS A 138 18.18 6.59 -0.90
CA LYS A 138 18.22 6.32 -2.34
C LYS A 138 19.44 5.52 -2.73
#